data_AF-A0A8H6FZM8-F1
#
_entry.id   AF-A0A8H6FZM8-F1
#
_cell.length_a   1.000
_cell.length_b   1.000
_cell.length_c   1.000
_cell.angle_alpha   90.00
_cell.angle_beta   90.00
_cell.angle_gamma   90.00
#
_symmetry.space_group_name_H-M   'P 1'
#
loop_
_entity.id
_entity.type
_entity.pdbx_description
1 polymer ?
#
loop_
_entity_poly.entity_id
_entity_poly.type
_entity_poly.pdbx_seq_one_letter_code
_entity_poly.pdbx_strand_id
1 'polypeptide(L)'
;MPITPPLSTGFGYGIVLGLGFAFALGMITTTYVLKRYQAEVQTSEMFSTAGRTVKSGLVASAVVSSWTWAATLLQSSGVAYRYGVSGPFWYASGATVQILLFATLAIELKRKAPNAHTFLEVIRARYGVYAHLVFTVFGLMTNVLVTAILLTGGSAVVTALTGMPTAAACFLLPIGVVLYTIAGGIKATFLTDYVHTVMILIIIFIFVSPCTREILTQYKIY
;
A
#
# COMPACT_ATOMS: atom_id res chain seq x y z
N MET A 1 9.05 -30.20 -1.24
CA MET A 1 10.42 -30.00 -0.72
C MET A 1 10.42 -28.72 0.09
N PRO A 2 10.96 -28.69 1.32
CA PRO A 2 11.26 -27.43 1.97
C PRO A 2 12.27 -26.68 1.09
N ILE A 3 11.85 -25.54 0.56
CA ILE A 3 12.71 -24.64 -0.20
C ILE A 3 13.83 -24.17 0.72
N THR A 4 15.07 -24.48 0.37
CA THR A 4 16.23 -23.90 1.07
C THR A 4 16.21 -22.40 0.81
N PRO A 5 16.17 -21.56 1.86
CA PRO A 5 16.11 -20.13 1.67
C PRO A 5 17.39 -19.65 0.97
N PRO A 6 17.26 -18.82 -0.08
CA PRO A 6 18.43 -18.34 -0.83
C PRO A 6 19.32 -17.38 -0.03
N LEU A 7 18.78 -16.76 1.02
CA LEU A 7 19.50 -15.83 1.90
C LEU A 7 19.56 -16.36 3.33
N SER A 8 20.61 -16.00 4.06
CA SER A 8 20.72 -16.35 5.48
C SER A 8 19.73 -15.55 6.32
N THR A 9 19.39 -16.09 7.49
CA THR A 9 18.45 -15.46 8.42
C THR A 9 18.89 -14.07 8.87
N GLY A 10 20.21 -13.81 8.91
CA GLY A 10 20.77 -12.48 9.23
C GLY A 10 20.37 -11.40 8.22
N PHE A 11 20.29 -11.74 6.93
CA PHE A 11 19.77 -10.82 5.91
C PHE A 11 18.28 -10.53 6.11
N GLY A 12 17.51 -11.49 6.62
CA GLY A 12 16.09 -11.29 6.97
C GLY A 12 15.88 -10.20 8.01
N TYR A 13 16.56 -10.31 9.15
CA TYR A 13 16.51 -9.27 10.18
C TYR A 13 17.11 -7.94 9.69
N GLY A 14 18.20 -7.99 8.93
CA GLY A 14 18.83 -6.79 8.36
C GLY A 14 17.93 -6.03 7.38
N ILE A 15 17.17 -6.72 6.54
CA ILE A 15 16.22 -6.09 5.61
C ILE A 15 15.00 -5.58 6.38
N VAL A 16 14.38 -6.43 7.20
CA VAL A 16 13.14 -6.06 7.92
C VAL A 16 13.37 -4.90 8.88
N LEU A 17 14.42 -4.98 9.70
CA LEU A 17 14.73 -3.94 10.68
C LEU A 17 15.55 -2.82 10.05
N GLY A 18 16.66 -3.13 9.39
CA GLY A 18 17.56 -2.10 8.87
C GLY A 18 16.92 -1.23 7.79
N LEU A 19 16.35 -1.84 6.74
CA LEU A 19 15.68 -1.08 5.69
C LEU A 19 14.37 -0.45 6.18
N GLY A 20 13.62 -1.16 7.04
CA GLY A 20 12.41 -0.63 7.67
C GLY A 20 12.66 0.61 8.53
N PHE A 21 13.68 0.58 9.39
CA PHE A 21 14.08 1.74 10.21
C PHE A 21 14.72 2.85 9.37
N ALA A 22 15.53 2.53 8.38
CA ALA A 22 16.10 3.55 7.48
C ALA A 22 15.00 4.29 6.72
N PHE A 23 14.01 3.56 6.21
CA PHE A 23 12.84 4.15 5.57
C PHE A 23 12.04 5.00 6.57
N ALA A 24 11.75 4.48 7.76
CA ALA A 24 11.04 5.22 8.79
C ALA A 24 11.76 6.52 9.17
N LEU A 25 13.07 6.48 9.40
CA LEU A 25 13.89 7.66 9.71
C LEU A 25 13.92 8.66 8.55
N GLY A 26 14.07 8.19 7.31
CA GLY A 26 14.00 9.05 6.13
C GLY A 26 12.66 9.80 6.04
N MET A 27 11.57 9.10 6.32
CA MET A 27 10.22 9.67 6.25
C MET A 27 9.91 10.60 7.43
N ILE A 28 10.36 10.28 8.64
CA ILE A 28 10.29 11.16 9.80
C ILE A 28 11.09 12.44 9.54
N THR A 29 12.30 12.32 9.01
CA THR A 29 13.17 13.47 8.67
C THR A 29 12.51 14.33 7.60
N THR A 30 11.98 13.72 6.55
CA THR A 30 11.29 14.44 5.48
C THR A 30 10.06 15.18 6.02
N THR A 31 9.27 14.53 6.88
CA THR A 31 8.12 15.17 7.55
C THR A 31 8.57 16.34 8.44
N TYR A 32 9.65 16.17 9.20
CA TYR A 32 10.20 17.21 10.06
C TYR A 32 10.69 18.41 9.24
N VAL A 33 11.36 18.17 8.11
CA VAL A 33 11.77 19.19 7.14
C VAL A 33 10.54 19.91 6.59
N LEU A 34 9.52 19.19 6.11
CA LEU A 34 8.28 19.83 5.63
C LEU A 34 7.62 20.68 6.72
N LYS A 35 7.54 20.19 7.96
CA LYS A 35 6.99 20.93 9.10
C LYS A 35 7.78 22.22 9.38
N ARG A 36 9.11 22.16 9.27
CA ARG A 36 10.02 23.28 9.54
C ARG A 36 10.02 24.34 8.45
N TYR A 37 9.96 23.94 7.17
CA TYR A 37 9.98 24.85 6.02
C TYR A 37 8.60 25.44 5.71
N GLN A 38 7.52 24.72 5.97
CA GLN A 38 6.16 25.17 5.69
C GLN A 38 5.50 25.89 6.89
N ALA A 39 6.19 25.98 8.05
CA ALA A 39 5.68 26.56 9.31
C ALA A 39 4.29 26.01 9.71
N GLU A 40 4.06 24.71 9.47
CA GLU A 40 2.74 24.09 9.65
C GLU A 40 2.43 23.80 11.12
N VAL A 41 1.37 24.43 11.62
CA VAL A 41 0.79 24.13 12.93
C VAL A 41 0.04 22.79 12.85
N GLN A 42 0.43 21.83 13.68
CA GLN A 42 -0.17 20.50 13.71
C GLN A 42 -1.52 20.55 14.44
N THR A 43 -2.58 20.88 13.70
CA THR A 43 -3.97 20.75 14.16
C THR A 43 -4.53 19.38 13.78
N SER A 44 -5.58 18.92 14.45
CA SER A 44 -6.25 17.65 14.12
C SER A 44 -6.77 17.63 12.67
N GLU A 45 -7.17 18.78 12.12
CA GLU A 45 -7.54 18.90 10.71
C GLU A 45 -6.33 18.72 9.79
N MET A 46 -5.16 19.27 10.14
CA MET A 46 -3.93 19.09 9.37
C MET A 46 -3.46 17.62 9.39
N PHE A 47 -3.58 16.95 10.54
CA PHE A 47 -3.22 15.54 10.69
C PHE A 47 -4.11 14.61 9.86
N SER A 48 -5.42 14.87 9.83
CA SER A 48 -6.41 14.01 9.17
C SER A 48 -6.72 14.38 7.72
N THR A 49 -6.48 15.62 7.30
CA THR A 49 -6.85 16.10 5.96
C THR A 49 -5.73 16.79 5.19
N ALA A 50 -4.53 16.93 5.79
CA ALA A 50 -3.41 17.71 5.22
C ALA A 50 -3.80 19.12 4.76
N GLY A 51 -4.81 19.72 5.42
CA GLY A 51 -5.35 21.03 5.09
C GLY A 51 -5.98 21.12 3.69
N ARG A 52 -6.29 19.99 3.05
CA ARG A 52 -6.77 19.91 1.65
C ARG A 52 -5.82 20.56 0.62
N THR A 53 -4.55 20.78 0.97
CA THR A 53 -3.55 21.45 0.12
C THR A 53 -2.81 20.50 -0.83
N VAL A 54 -3.10 19.20 -0.74
CA VAL A 54 -2.39 18.15 -1.46
C VAL A 54 -2.82 18.15 -2.93
N LYS A 55 -1.84 18.25 -3.84
CA LYS A 55 -2.08 18.23 -5.29
C LYS A 55 -2.67 16.89 -5.75
N SER A 56 -3.55 16.93 -6.75
CA SER A 56 -4.23 15.76 -7.32
C SER A 56 -3.27 14.63 -7.74
N GLY A 57 -2.09 14.97 -8.26
CA GLY A 57 -1.06 13.98 -8.62
C GLY A 57 -0.56 13.16 -7.43
N LEU A 58 -0.35 13.79 -6.26
CA LEU A 58 0.10 13.09 -5.05
C LEU A 58 -1.02 12.22 -4.47
N VAL A 59 -2.28 12.69 -4.56
CA VAL A 59 -3.45 11.89 -4.19
C VAL A 59 -3.60 10.67 -5.10
N ALA A 60 -3.43 10.85 -6.41
CA ALA A 60 -3.50 9.75 -7.37
C ALA A 60 -2.41 8.70 -7.12
N SER A 61 -1.16 9.12 -6.86
CA SER A 61 -0.10 8.17 -6.50
C SER A 61 -0.39 7.45 -5.18
N ALA A 62 -0.99 8.13 -4.20
CA ALA A 62 -1.38 7.48 -2.95
C ALA A 62 -2.45 6.41 -3.14
N VAL A 63 -3.42 6.65 -4.04
CA VAL A 63 -4.40 5.63 -4.42
C VAL A 63 -3.71 4.44 -5.08
N VAL A 64 -2.80 4.68 -6.04
CA VAL A 64 -2.06 3.60 -6.71
C VAL A 64 -1.20 2.80 -5.71
N SER A 65 -0.47 3.48 -4.83
CA SER A 65 0.29 2.87 -3.72
C SER A 65 -0.60 1.95 -2.88
N SER A 66 -1.74 2.47 -2.45
CA SER A 66 -2.69 1.77 -1.58
C SER A 66 -3.28 0.52 -2.22
N TRP A 67 -3.33 0.42 -3.55
CA TRP A 67 -3.78 -0.78 -4.27
C TRP A 67 -2.62 -1.71 -4.66
N THR A 68 -1.38 -1.22 -4.64
CA THR A 68 -0.19 -1.97 -5.06
C THR A 68 0.49 -2.61 -3.85
N TRP A 69 -0.25 -3.44 -3.11
CA TRP A 69 0.29 -4.14 -1.94
C TRP A 69 0.87 -5.52 -2.27
N ALA A 70 1.75 -6.03 -1.40
CA ALA A 70 2.49 -7.27 -1.60
C ALA A 70 1.61 -8.49 -1.92
N ALA A 71 0.48 -8.66 -1.22
CA ALA A 71 -0.46 -9.75 -1.50
C ALA A 71 -1.05 -9.70 -2.92
N THR A 72 -1.30 -8.52 -3.50
CA THR A 72 -1.81 -8.38 -4.89
C THR A 72 -0.75 -8.80 -5.89
N LEU A 73 0.50 -8.38 -5.66
CA LEU A 73 1.63 -8.73 -6.52
C LEU A 73 1.90 -10.23 -6.46
N LEU A 74 1.94 -10.80 -5.25
CA LEU A 74 2.13 -12.24 -5.04
C LEU A 74 1.00 -13.05 -5.69
N GLN A 75 -0.25 -12.62 -5.52
CA GLN A 75 -1.40 -13.28 -6.14
C GLN A 75 -1.32 -13.19 -7.67
N SER A 76 -1.02 -12.00 -8.21
CA SER A 76 -0.86 -11.79 -9.65
C SER A 76 0.24 -12.69 -10.23
N SER A 77 1.42 -12.72 -9.61
CA SER A 77 2.52 -13.61 -10.02
C SER A 77 2.15 -15.10 -9.88
N GLY A 78 1.43 -15.48 -8.83
CA GLY A 78 0.96 -16.86 -8.64
C GLY A 78 -0.04 -17.30 -9.72
N VAL A 79 -0.94 -16.40 -10.13
CA VAL A 79 -1.87 -16.63 -11.24
C VAL A 79 -1.11 -16.63 -12.58
N ALA A 80 -0.10 -15.78 -12.76
CA ALA A 80 0.78 -15.79 -13.93
C ALA A 80 1.50 -17.13 -14.10
N TYR A 81 1.99 -17.69 -13.00
CA TYR A 81 2.69 -18.98 -13.01
C TYR A 81 1.77 -20.14 -13.44
N ARG A 82 0.48 -20.07 -13.10
CA ARG A 82 -0.49 -21.14 -13.40
C ARG A 82 -1.18 -20.99 -14.75
N TYR A 83 -1.46 -19.75 -15.17
CA TYR A 83 -2.31 -19.45 -16.32
C TYR A 83 -1.60 -18.64 -17.41
N GLY A 84 -0.31 -18.36 -17.26
CA GLY A 84 0.46 -17.53 -18.18
C GLY A 84 0.03 -16.05 -18.14
N VAL A 85 0.32 -15.33 -19.23
CA VAL A 85 0.10 -13.87 -19.33
C VAL A 85 -1.38 -13.47 -19.22
N SER A 86 -2.31 -14.35 -19.60
CA SER A 86 -3.75 -14.08 -19.53
C SER A 86 -4.24 -13.96 -18.08
N GLY A 87 -3.60 -14.65 -17.13
CA GLY A 87 -3.97 -14.63 -15.72
C GLY A 87 -3.89 -13.24 -15.07
N PRO A 88 -2.70 -12.60 -15.04
CA PRO A 88 -2.52 -11.24 -14.56
C PRO A 88 -3.37 -10.22 -15.33
N PHE A 89 -3.56 -10.41 -16.63
CA PHE A 89 -4.36 -9.50 -17.44
C PHE A 89 -5.82 -9.46 -16.98
N TRP A 90 -6.45 -10.62 -16.78
CA TRP A 90 -7.82 -10.70 -16.28
C TRP A 90 -7.95 -10.22 -14.83
N TYR A 91 -6.95 -10.52 -13.99
CA TYR A 91 -6.89 -10.01 -12.61
C TYR A 91 -6.83 -8.48 -12.57
N ALA A 92 -5.93 -7.87 -13.35
CA ALA A 92 -5.78 -6.42 -13.43
C ALA A 92 -7.02 -5.75 -14.05
N SER A 93 -7.63 -6.37 -15.05
CA SER A 93 -8.86 -5.86 -15.67
C SER A 93 -10.01 -5.80 -14.67
N GLY A 94 -10.21 -6.87 -13.88
CA GLY A 94 -11.24 -6.90 -12.83
C GLY A 94 -11.02 -5.82 -11.77
N ALA A 95 -9.78 -5.68 -11.28
CA ALA A 95 -9.42 -4.65 -10.31
C ALA A 95 -9.62 -3.22 -10.85
N THR A 96 -9.29 -2.99 -12.13
CA THR A 96 -9.42 -1.67 -12.78
C THR A 96 -10.88 -1.22 -12.83
N VAL A 97 -11.79 -2.12 -13.23
CA VAL A 97 -13.24 -1.81 -13.26
C VAL A 97 -13.75 -1.46 -11.88
N GLN A 98 -13.36 -2.21 -10.85
CA GLN A 98 -13.73 -1.93 -9.47
C GLN A 98 -13.26 -0.53 -9.03
N ILE A 99 -12.00 -0.17 -9.27
CA ILE A 99 -11.44 1.13 -8.89
C ILE A 99 -12.15 2.27 -9.62
N LEU A 100 -12.46 2.12 -10.92
CA LEU A 100 -13.18 3.13 -11.70
C LEU A 100 -14.59 3.37 -11.15
N LEU A 101 -15.31 2.30 -10.80
CA LEU A 101 -16.64 2.41 -10.18
C LEU A 101 -16.57 3.08 -8.81
N PHE A 102 -15.60 2.73 -7.96
CA PHE A 102 -15.41 3.40 -6.68
C PHE A 102 -15.00 4.87 -6.83
N ALA A 103 -14.18 5.21 -7.82
CA ALA A 103 -13.79 6.59 -8.09
C ALA A 103 -14.99 7.46 -8.49
N THR A 104 -15.86 6.97 -9.37
CA THR A 104 -17.07 7.71 -9.76
C THR A 104 -18.02 7.90 -8.57
N LEU A 105 -18.24 6.87 -7.75
CA LEU A 105 -19.03 6.97 -6.52
C LEU A 105 -18.43 7.95 -5.51
N ALA A 106 -17.11 7.96 -5.34
CA ALA A 106 -16.42 8.87 -4.42
C ALA A 106 -16.53 10.33 -4.87
N ILE A 107 -16.42 10.59 -6.18
CA ILE A 107 -16.62 11.93 -6.76
C ILE A 107 -18.05 12.42 -6.50
N GLU A 108 -19.05 11.58 -6.78
CA GLU A 108 -20.46 11.93 -6.55
C GLU A 108 -20.77 12.16 -5.05
N LEU A 109 -20.18 11.35 -4.17
CA LEU A 109 -20.31 11.54 -2.73
C LEU A 109 -19.71 12.88 -2.29
N LYS A 110 -18.55 13.26 -2.83
CA LYS A 110 -17.93 14.56 -2.52
C LYS A 110 -18.65 15.76 -3.12
N ARG A 111 -19.28 15.62 -4.27
CA ARG A 111 -20.16 16.66 -4.83
C ARG A 111 -21.38 16.93 -3.94
N LYS A 112 -21.94 15.88 -3.33
CA LYS A 112 -23.13 15.97 -2.47
C LYS A 112 -22.83 16.32 -1.01
N ALA A 113 -21.69 15.90 -0.48
CA ALA A 113 -21.27 16.13 0.91
C ALA A 113 -19.81 16.61 0.99
N PRO A 114 -19.52 17.87 0.60
CA PRO A 114 -18.15 18.38 0.52
C PRO A 114 -17.44 18.43 1.87
N ASN A 115 -18.18 18.69 2.95
CA ASN A 115 -17.64 18.84 4.31
C ASN A 115 -17.49 17.52 5.08
N ALA A 116 -18.00 16.39 4.59
CA ALA A 116 -17.87 15.11 5.28
C ALA A 116 -16.41 14.64 5.31
N HIS A 117 -15.86 14.32 6.48
CA HIS A 117 -14.47 13.86 6.60
C HIS A 117 -14.33 12.36 6.34
N THR A 118 -15.37 11.59 6.62
CA THR A 118 -15.41 10.14 6.41
C THR A 118 -16.65 9.73 5.61
N PHE A 119 -16.57 8.61 4.88
CA PHE A 119 -17.76 8.08 4.20
C PHE A 119 -18.85 7.66 5.20
N LEU A 120 -18.45 7.29 6.43
CA LEU A 120 -19.35 6.90 7.51
C LEU A 120 -20.23 8.05 7.99
N GLU A 121 -19.75 9.30 7.95
CA GLU A 121 -20.56 10.49 8.25
C GLU A 121 -21.71 10.67 7.25
N VAL A 122 -21.44 10.39 5.96
CA VAL A 122 -22.47 10.44 4.92
C VAL A 122 -23.53 9.35 5.16
N ILE A 123 -23.10 8.16 5.59
CA ILE A 123 -24.03 7.08 5.96
C ILE A 123 -24.88 7.51 7.16
N ARG A 124 -24.29 8.14 8.18
CA ARG A 124 -25.04 8.66 9.34
C ARG A 124 -26.06 9.71 8.93
N ALA A 125 -25.68 10.64 8.06
CA ALA A 125 -26.56 11.71 7.60
C ALA A 125 -27.73 11.19 6.75
N ARG A 126 -27.53 10.10 5.99
CA ARG A 126 -28.54 9.56 5.06
C ARG A 126 -29.40 8.44 5.65
N TYR A 127 -28.80 7.54 6.45
CA TYR A 127 -29.43 6.30 6.92
C TYR A 127 -29.56 6.22 8.45
N GLY A 128 -29.13 7.25 9.17
CA GLY A 128 -29.23 7.34 10.62
C GLY A 128 -28.15 6.59 11.39
N VAL A 129 -28.31 6.56 12.72
CA VAL A 129 -27.28 6.10 13.67
C VAL A 129 -27.06 4.59 13.62
N TYR A 130 -28.12 3.79 13.46
CA TYR A 130 -28.01 2.33 13.43
C TYR A 130 -27.20 1.84 12.22
N ALA A 131 -27.49 2.36 11.03
CA ALA A 131 -26.72 2.06 9.82
C ALA A 131 -25.25 2.51 9.99
N HIS A 132 -25.02 3.71 10.54
CA HIS A 132 -23.68 4.20 10.82
C HIS A 132 -22.88 3.25 11.74
N LEU A 133 -23.48 2.75 12.82
CA LEU A 133 -22.81 1.80 13.73
C LEU A 133 -22.45 0.49 13.02
N VAL A 134 -23.38 -0.09 12.27
CA VAL A 134 -23.16 -1.33 11.53
C VAL A 134 -22.03 -1.17 10.50
N PHE A 135 -22.06 -0.12 9.70
CA PHE A 135 -21.00 0.15 8.72
C PHE A 135 -19.66 0.52 9.37
N THR A 136 -19.68 1.13 10.55
CA THR A 136 -18.46 1.40 11.33
C THR A 136 -17.82 0.10 11.80
N VAL A 137 -18.61 -0.83 12.35
CA VAL A 137 -18.12 -2.16 12.76
C VAL A 137 -17.55 -2.92 11.57
N PHE A 138 -18.28 -2.99 10.45
CA PHE A 138 -17.77 -3.64 9.24
C PHE A 138 -16.51 -2.98 8.69
N GLY A 139 -16.43 -1.64 8.72
CA GLY A 139 -15.24 -0.90 8.32
C GLY A 139 -14.04 -1.23 9.20
N LEU A 140 -14.21 -1.28 10.52
CA LEU A 140 -13.14 -1.65 11.46
C LEU A 140 -12.71 -3.10 11.26
N MET A 141 -13.66 -4.04 11.15
CA MET A 141 -13.35 -5.45 10.88
C MET A 141 -12.58 -5.63 9.57
N THR A 142 -12.98 -4.91 8.51
CA THR A 142 -12.29 -4.95 7.22
C THR A 142 -10.87 -4.43 7.34
N ASN A 143 -10.64 -3.31 8.04
CA ASN A 143 -9.29 -2.79 8.26
C ASN A 143 -8.40 -3.77 9.03
N VAL A 144 -8.94 -4.45 10.05
CA VAL A 144 -8.21 -5.49 10.80
C VAL A 144 -7.89 -6.69 9.91
N LEU A 145 -8.86 -7.19 9.14
CA LEU A 145 -8.66 -8.31 8.23
C LEU A 145 -7.63 -8.01 7.14
N VAL A 146 -7.72 -6.83 6.52
CA VAL A 146 -6.77 -6.36 5.50
C VAL A 146 -5.37 -6.21 6.10
N THR A 147 -5.26 -5.68 7.32
CA THR A 147 -3.96 -5.59 8.00
C THR A 147 -3.39 -6.99 8.27
N ALA A 148 -4.22 -7.93 8.74
CA ALA A 148 -3.79 -9.30 9.03
C ALA A 148 -3.31 -10.05 7.78
N ILE A 149 -4.02 -9.96 6.66
CA ILE A 149 -3.61 -10.62 5.40
C ILE A 149 -2.33 -9.99 4.84
N LEU A 150 -2.14 -8.67 4.97
CA LEU A 150 -0.92 -7.99 4.52
C LEU A 150 0.29 -8.40 5.35
N LEU A 151 0.16 -8.42 6.69
CA LEU A 151 1.24 -8.87 7.58
C LEU A 151 1.59 -10.33 7.34
N THR A 152 0.58 -11.19 7.21
CA THR A 152 0.78 -12.63 6.98
C THR A 152 1.42 -12.88 5.61
N GLY A 153 0.94 -12.22 4.57
CA GLY A 153 1.48 -12.34 3.21
C GLY A 153 2.92 -11.81 3.11
N GLY A 154 3.19 -10.63 3.68
CA GLY A 154 4.53 -10.05 3.71
C GLY A 154 5.52 -10.93 4.49
N SER A 155 5.10 -11.44 5.65
CA SER A 155 5.93 -12.32 6.47
C SER A 155 6.21 -13.65 5.79
N ALA A 156 5.24 -14.24 5.10
CA ALA A 156 5.45 -15.46 4.32
C ALA A 156 6.50 -15.28 3.22
N VAL A 157 6.52 -14.11 2.56
CA VAL A 157 7.55 -13.78 1.56
C VAL A 157 8.94 -13.65 2.20
N VAL A 158 9.05 -12.97 3.36
CA VAL A 158 10.33 -12.84 4.09
C VAL A 158 10.84 -14.21 4.55
N THR A 159 9.96 -15.06 5.08
CA THR A 159 10.28 -16.44 5.46
C THR A 159 10.78 -17.25 4.27
N ALA A 160 10.11 -17.16 3.12
CA ALA A 160 10.50 -17.87 1.90
C ALA A 160 11.89 -17.44 1.38
N LEU A 161 12.25 -16.17 1.54
CA LEU A 161 13.53 -15.62 1.05
C LEU A 161 14.70 -15.86 2.01
N THR A 162 14.47 -15.84 3.32
CA THR A 162 15.54 -15.74 4.33
C THR A 162 15.54 -16.82 5.40
N GLY A 163 14.48 -17.65 5.44
CA GLY A 163 14.28 -18.67 6.48
C GLY A 163 13.93 -18.09 7.85
N MET A 164 13.68 -16.79 7.96
CA MET A 164 13.24 -16.15 9.20
C MET A 164 11.88 -16.71 9.67
N PRO A 165 11.67 -16.95 10.97
CA PRO A 165 10.37 -17.39 11.46
C PRO A 165 9.26 -16.39 11.14
N THR A 166 8.16 -16.87 10.56
CA THR A 166 7.02 -16.03 10.15
C THR A 166 6.46 -15.21 11.32
N ALA A 167 6.42 -15.78 12.53
CA ALA A 167 5.96 -15.08 13.73
C ALA A 167 6.81 -13.84 14.03
N ALA A 168 8.14 -13.94 13.93
CA ALA A 168 9.03 -12.81 14.14
C ALA A 168 8.83 -11.74 13.06
N ALA A 169 8.67 -12.14 11.79
CA ALA A 169 8.48 -11.19 10.70
C ALA A 169 7.15 -10.42 10.85
N CYS A 170 6.08 -11.09 11.29
CA CYS A 170 4.78 -10.47 11.52
C CYS A 170 4.83 -9.33 12.56
N PHE A 171 5.62 -9.49 13.63
CA PHE A 171 5.72 -8.46 14.67
C PHE A 171 6.74 -7.36 14.33
N LEU A 172 7.80 -7.68 13.58
CA LEU A 172 8.88 -6.73 13.31
C LEU A 172 8.60 -5.81 12.11
N LEU A 173 7.97 -6.32 11.04
CA LEU A 173 7.59 -5.54 9.86
C LEU A 173 6.77 -4.25 10.18
N PRO A 174 5.71 -4.30 11.02
CA PRO A 174 4.89 -3.12 11.27
C PRO A 174 5.57 -2.05 12.13
N ILE A 175 6.67 -2.35 12.85
CA ILE A 175 7.30 -1.40 13.79
C ILE A 175 7.75 -0.13 13.06
N GLY A 176 8.50 -0.27 11.96
CA GLY A 176 8.94 0.88 11.17
C GLY A 176 7.76 1.69 10.61
N VAL A 177 6.70 0.99 10.18
CA VAL A 177 5.49 1.61 9.63
C VAL A 177 4.75 2.44 10.67
N VAL A 178 4.53 1.88 11.85
CA VAL A 178 3.86 2.55 12.96
C VAL A 178 4.63 3.80 13.39
N LEU A 179 5.96 3.71 13.47
CA LEU A 179 6.81 4.84 13.88
C LEU A 179 6.67 6.05 12.96
N TYR A 180 6.80 5.88 11.63
CA TYR A 180 6.68 7.02 10.72
C TYR A 180 5.23 7.52 10.62
N THR A 181 4.25 6.63 10.78
CA THR A 181 2.82 7.00 10.68
C THR A 181 2.40 7.88 11.86
N ILE A 182 2.81 7.52 13.08
CA ILE A 182 2.53 8.32 14.29
C ILE A 182 3.20 9.70 14.20
N ALA A 183 4.44 9.76 13.71
CA ALA A 183 5.18 11.01 13.64
C ALA A 183 4.71 11.96 12.52
N GLY A 184 4.14 11.42 11.44
CA GLY A 184 3.94 12.17 10.19
C GLY A 184 2.50 12.50 9.78
N GLY A 185 1.51 11.73 10.22
CA GLY A 185 0.10 11.93 9.81
C GLY A 185 -0.14 11.77 8.30
N ILE A 186 -1.34 12.15 7.81
CA ILE A 186 -1.78 11.83 6.44
C ILE A 186 -0.91 12.46 5.33
N LYS A 187 -0.32 13.64 5.60
CA LYS A 187 0.56 14.32 4.64
C LYS A 187 1.87 13.56 4.45
N ALA A 188 2.44 13.04 5.54
CA ALA A 188 3.60 12.16 5.46
C ALA A 188 3.23 10.87 4.75
N THR A 189 2.06 10.29 5.04
CA THR A 189 1.57 9.08 4.37
C THR A 189 1.47 9.26 2.85
N PHE A 190 0.93 10.39 2.37
CA PHE A 190 0.90 10.65 0.93
C PHE A 190 2.29 10.79 0.30
N LEU A 191 3.24 11.35 1.04
CA LEU A 191 4.62 11.44 0.57
C LEU A 191 5.33 10.08 0.59
N THR A 192 5.11 9.27 1.63
CA THR A 192 5.62 7.88 1.70
C THR A 192 5.07 7.07 0.54
N ASP A 193 3.78 7.21 0.26
CA ASP A 193 3.10 6.51 -0.82
C ASP A 193 3.63 6.89 -2.19
N TYR A 194 3.97 8.16 -2.39
CA TYR A 194 4.60 8.61 -3.63
C TYR A 194 5.97 7.97 -3.83
N VAL A 195 6.83 8.02 -2.81
CA VAL A 195 8.15 7.38 -2.85
C VAL A 195 8.02 5.87 -3.07
N HIS A 196 7.09 5.23 -2.35
CA HIS A 196 6.79 3.81 -2.48
C HIS A 196 6.35 3.45 -3.91
N THR A 197 5.41 4.21 -4.48
CA THR A 197 4.91 3.97 -5.84
C THR A 197 6.03 4.10 -6.87
N VAL A 198 6.85 5.14 -6.77
CA VAL A 198 8.00 5.35 -7.67
C VAL A 198 9.00 4.21 -7.55
N MET A 199 9.34 3.79 -6.33
CA MET A 199 10.26 2.66 -6.10
C MET A 199 9.70 1.36 -6.69
N ILE A 200 8.42 1.05 -6.45
CA ILE A 200 7.79 -0.15 -7.02
C ILE A 200 7.80 -0.11 -8.55
N LEU A 201 7.46 1.01 -9.16
CA LEU A 201 7.47 1.13 -10.62
C LEU A 201 8.88 0.89 -11.18
N ILE A 202 9.92 1.45 -10.58
CA ILE A 202 11.32 1.22 -10.97
C ILE A 202 11.65 -0.27 -10.88
N ILE A 203 11.32 -0.93 -9.78
CA ILE A 203 11.54 -2.36 -9.59
C ILE A 203 10.82 -3.15 -10.68
N ILE A 204 9.53 -2.88 -10.92
CA ILE A 204 8.76 -3.56 -11.97
C ILE A 204 9.40 -3.37 -13.35
N PHE A 205 9.83 -2.16 -13.73
CA PHE A 205 10.49 -1.91 -15.01
C PHE A 205 11.81 -2.70 -15.15
N ILE A 206 12.58 -2.80 -14.06
CA ILE A 206 13.82 -3.60 -14.03
C ILE A 206 13.52 -5.08 -14.21
N PHE A 207 12.44 -5.62 -13.64
CA PHE A 207 12.07 -7.03 -13.78
C PHE A 207 11.40 -7.35 -15.13
N VAL A 208 10.65 -6.41 -15.71
CA VAL A 208 9.96 -6.60 -16.99
C VAL A 208 10.92 -6.49 -18.17
N SER A 209 11.89 -5.55 -18.15
CA SER A 209 12.76 -5.31 -19.32
C SER A 209 13.63 -6.51 -19.77
N PRO A 210 14.14 -7.39 -18.87
CA PRO A 210 14.84 -8.61 -19.27
C PRO A 210 13.84 -9.69 -19.73
N CYS A 211 12.70 -9.83 -19.04
CA CYS A 211 11.66 -10.79 -19.41
C CYS A 211 11.09 -10.54 -20.81
N THR A 212 10.83 -9.27 -21.16
CA THR A 212 10.41 -8.90 -22.52
C THR A 212 11.50 -9.20 -23.55
N ARG A 213 12.78 -9.01 -23.20
CA ARG A 213 13.89 -9.36 -24.10
C ARG A 213 14.00 -10.87 -24.33
N GLU A 214 13.81 -11.69 -23.31
CA GLU A 214 13.79 -13.14 -23.44
C GLU A 214 12.62 -13.62 -24.31
N ILE A 215 11.41 -13.11 -24.09
CA ILE A 215 10.22 -13.44 -24.90
C ILE A 215 10.42 -13.02 -26.37
N LEU A 216 10.92 -11.81 -26.63
CA LEU A 216 11.20 -11.33 -27.98
C LEU A 216 12.31 -12.13 -28.68
N THR A 217 13.27 -12.66 -27.92
CA THR A 217 14.32 -13.53 -28.45
C THR A 217 13.79 -14.93 -28.75
N GLN A 218 12.88 -15.44 -27.93
CA GLN A 218 12.24 -16.75 -28.10
C GLN A 218 11.22 -16.76 -29.26
N TYR A 219 10.57 -15.64 -29.53
CA TYR A 219 9.68 -15.45 -30.70
C TYR A 219 10.40 -14.99 -31.97
N LYS A 220 11.70 -14.69 -31.91
CA LYS A 220 12.57 -14.53 -33.09
C LYS A 220 13.11 -15.88 -33.58
N ILE A 221 12.20 -16.82 -33.84
CA ILE A 221 12.43 -17.90 -34.79
C ILE A 221 11.50 -17.64 -35.97
N TYR A 222 12.05 -16.88 -36.92
CA TYR A 222 11.80 -16.69 -38.36
C TYR A 222 12.07 -15.22 -38.71
#